data_AF-W5STA7-F1
#
_entry.id   AF-W5STA7-F1
#
_cell.length_a   1.000
_cell.length_b   1.000
_cell.length_c   1.000
_cell.angle_alpha   90.00
_cell.angle_beta   90.00
_cell.angle_gamma   90.00
#
_symmetry.space_group_name_H-M   'P 1'
#
loop_
_entity.id
_entity.type
_entity.pdbx_description
1 polymer ?
#
loop_
_entity_poly.entity_id
_entity_poly.type
_entity_poly.pdbx_seq_one_letter_code
_entity_poly.pdbx_strand_id
1 'polypeptide(L)'
;MIMKRITFCALLMTLFLLLGCGSGSTKTEDPKTTFLTSIANLGKGFLDVFTSLSDMITGAFGIKADTKKSDIGKYFTDIETTMNTVKKKLQDEVAKNGNYYKT
;
A
#
# COMPACT_ATOMS: atom_id res chain seq x y z
N MET A 1 2.03 69.68 6.00
CA MET A 1 2.44 69.09 4.70
C MET A 1 3.41 67.91 4.85
N ILE A 2 4.37 67.97 5.78
CA ILE A 2 5.38 66.92 6.06
C ILE A 2 4.77 65.58 6.54
N MET A 3 3.80 65.62 7.46
CA MET A 3 3.12 64.41 7.98
C MET A 3 2.51 63.53 6.87
N LYS A 4 1.90 64.17 5.86
CA LYS A 4 1.20 63.50 4.75
C LYS A 4 2.17 62.82 3.78
N ARG A 5 3.43 63.29 3.70
CA ARG A 5 4.50 62.67 2.90
C ARG A 5 5.07 61.43 3.59
N ILE A 6 5.20 61.46 4.92
CA ILE A 6 5.68 60.32 5.72
C ILE A 6 4.67 59.16 5.68
N THR A 7 3.38 59.45 5.82
CA THR A 7 2.31 58.43 5.69
C THR A 7 2.28 57.79 4.30
N PHE A 8 2.51 58.58 3.25
CA PHE A 8 2.57 58.08 1.87
C PHE A 8 3.79 57.17 1.63
N CYS A 9 4.97 57.54 2.15
CA CYS A 9 6.17 56.70 2.08
C CYS A 9 6.01 55.39 2.88
N ALA A 10 5.37 55.43 4.05
CA ALA A 10 5.09 54.23 4.84
C ALA A 10 4.14 53.27 4.10
N LEU A 11 3.08 53.79 3.46
CA LEU A 11 2.18 53.00 2.62
C LEU A 11 2.91 52.36 1.42
N LEU A 12 3.78 53.11 0.74
CA LEU A 12 4.59 52.58 -0.36
C LEU A 12 5.54 51.48 0.10
N MET A 13 6.25 51.67 1.22
CA MET A 13 7.14 50.64 1.78
C MET A 13 6.37 49.37 2.14
N THR A 14 5.18 49.51 2.74
CA THR A 14 4.32 48.37 3.09
C THR A 14 3.84 47.65 1.83
N LEU A 15 3.48 48.38 0.77
CA LEU A 15 3.10 47.81 -0.53
C LEU A 15 4.26 47.06 -1.19
N PHE A 16 5.48 47.61 -1.17
CA PHE A 16 6.67 46.92 -1.70
C PHE A 16 7.03 45.66 -0.90
N LEU A 17 6.82 45.65 0.42
CA LEU A 17 6.98 44.45 1.27
C LEU A 17 5.93 43.38 0.92
N LEU A 18 4.67 43.76 0.67
CA LEU A 18 3.60 42.86 0.26
C LEU A 18 3.84 42.27 -1.15
N LEU A 19 4.36 43.07 -2.08
CA LEU A 19 4.71 42.62 -3.43
C LEU A 19 6.02 41.82 -3.46
N GLY A 20 6.97 42.11 -2.56
CA GLY A 20 8.23 41.37 -2.39
C GLY A 20 8.05 40.01 -1.71
N CYS A 21 7.00 39.85 -0.89
CA CYS A 21 6.55 38.55 -0.39
C CYS A 21 5.71 37.77 -1.43
N GLY A 22 5.59 38.31 -2.64
CA GLY A 22 4.86 37.73 -3.77
C GLY A 22 5.76 37.18 -4.88
N SER A 23 7.06 36.95 -4.63
CA SER A 23 7.86 36.10 -5.51
C SER A 23 7.30 34.68 -5.42
N GLY A 24 6.28 34.45 -6.23
CA GLY A 24 5.57 33.20 -6.34
C GLY A 24 6.57 32.07 -6.37
N SER A 25 6.52 31.24 -5.33
CA SER A 25 6.76 29.83 -5.50
C SER A 25 5.81 29.38 -6.59
N THR A 26 6.26 29.49 -7.84
CA THR A 26 5.64 28.79 -8.94
C THR A 26 5.65 27.34 -8.48
N LYS A 27 4.45 26.80 -8.22
CA LYS A 27 4.22 25.38 -7.97
C LYS A 27 4.47 24.59 -9.26
N THR A 28 5.60 24.85 -9.92
CA THR A 28 6.27 23.84 -10.73
C THR A 28 6.76 22.83 -9.73
N GLU A 29 6.02 21.73 -9.57
CA GLU A 29 6.53 20.56 -8.88
C GLU A 29 7.91 20.26 -9.48
N ASP A 30 8.96 20.44 -8.69
CA ASP A 30 10.30 20.15 -9.16
C ASP A 30 10.31 18.65 -9.50
N PRO A 31 10.73 18.25 -10.72
CA PRO A 31 10.67 16.85 -11.14
C PRO A 31 11.34 15.89 -10.15
N LYS A 32 12.35 16.34 -9.39
CA LYS A 32 12.98 15.54 -8.33
C LYS A 32 12.04 15.36 -7.14
N THR A 33 11.30 16.38 -6.75
CA THR A 33 10.32 16.29 -5.65
C THR A 33 9.16 15.35 -5.99
N THR A 34 8.64 15.39 -7.22
CA THR A 34 7.61 14.44 -7.70
C THR A 34 8.16 13.01 -7.75
N PHE A 35 9.38 12.84 -8.25
CA PHE A 35 10.05 11.53 -8.30
C PHE A 35 10.27 10.94 -6.89
N LEU A 36 10.81 11.74 -5.95
CA LEU A 36 11.01 11.31 -4.57
C LEU A 36 9.70 10.97 -3.87
N THR A 37 8.65 11.76 -4.10
CA THR A 37 7.29 11.49 -3.58
C THR A 37 6.73 10.18 -4.15
N SER A 38 6.98 9.90 -5.43
CA SER A 38 6.55 8.65 -6.06
C SER A 38 7.25 7.44 -5.46
N ILE A 39 8.57 7.52 -5.23
CA ILE A 39 9.33 6.46 -4.55
C ILE A 39 8.84 6.27 -3.11
N ALA A 40 8.59 7.36 -2.38
CA ALA A 40 8.09 7.29 -1.01
C ALA A 40 6.72 6.60 -0.93
N ASN A 41 5.80 6.97 -1.84
CA ASN A 41 4.48 6.33 -1.93
C ASN A 41 4.57 4.86 -2.33
N LEU A 42 5.48 4.51 -3.25
CA LEU A 42 5.73 3.12 -3.62
C LEU A 42 6.30 2.32 -2.44
N GLY A 43 7.26 2.89 -1.71
CA GLY A 43 7.83 2.28 -0.50
C GLY A 43 6.78 2.05 0.59
N LYS A 44 5.86 3.01 0.77
CA LYS A 44 4.72 2.86 1.68
C LYS A 44 3.79 1.74 1.23
N GLY A 45 3.38 1.72 -0.05
CA GLY A 45 2.53 0.67 -0.58
C GLY A 45 3.15 -0.72 -0.48
N PHE A 46 4.46 -0.84 -0.72
CA PHE A 46 5.19 -2.08 -0.51
C PHE A 46 5.18 -2.52 0.96
N LEU A 47 5.42 -1.60 1.89
CA LEU A 47 5.41 -1.90 3.32
C LEU A 47 4.02 -2.34 3.81
N ASP A 48 2.95 -1.70 3.31
CA ASP A 48 1.58 -2.09 3.65
C ASP A 48 1.27 -3.51 3.17
N VAL A 49 1.65 -3.85 1.93
CA VAL A 49 1.50 -5.21 1.38
C VAL A 49 2.34 -6.23 2.15
N PHE A 50 3.60 -5.90 2.45
CA PHE A 50 4.50 -6.77 3.20
C PHE A 50 3.99 -7.04 4.62
N THR A 51 3.49 -6.00 5.29
CA THR A 51 2.93 -6.11 6.65
C THR A 51 1.67 -6.98 6.64
N SER A 52 0.74 -6.72 5.71
CA SER A 52 -0.48 -7.53 5.56
C SER A 52 -0.16 -9.00 5.26
N LEU A 53 0.83 -9.26 4.40
CA LEU A 53 1.29 -10.61 4.12
C LEU A 53 1.89 -11.26 5.37
N SER A 54 2.70 -10.53 6.14
CA SER A 54 3.30 -11.05 7.37
C SER A 54 2.26 -11.36 8.46
N ASP A 55 1.21 -10.54 8.58
CA ASP A 55 0.09 -10.77 9.49
C ASP A 55 -0.71 -12.00 9.09
N MET A 56 -0.91 -12.22 7.79
CA MET A 56 -1.56 -13.44 7.28
C MET A 56 -0.72 -14.69 7.57
N ILE A 57 0.60 -14.61 7.36
CA ILE A 57 1.53 -15.73 7.60
C ILE A 57 1.57 -16.11 9.08
N THR A 58 1.62 -15.13 9.98
CA THR A 58 1.66 -15.36 11.42
C THR A 58 0.30 -15.70 12.02
N GLY A 59 -0.78 -15.12 11.48
CA GLY A 59 -2.15 -15.33 11.93
C GLY A 59 -2.79 -16.59 11.34
N ALA A 60 -3.16 -16.55 10.05
CA ALA A 60 -3.92 -17.62 9.40
C ALA A 60 -3.10 -18.91 9.26
N PHE A 61 -1.81 -18.80 8.91
CA PHE A 61 -0.93 -19.96 8.79
C PHE A 61 -0.22 -20.33 10.11
N GLY A 62 -0.26 -19.48 11.13
CA GLY A 62 0.37 -19.74 12.42
C GLY A 62 1.91 -19.85 12.37
N ILE A 63 2.54 -19.46 11.26
CA ILE A 63 3.98 -19.57 11.04
C ILE A 63 4.67 -18.42 11.78
N LYS A 64 5.47 -18.76 12.78
CA LYS A 64 6.24 -17.82 13.60
C LYS A 64 7.73 -17.87 13.22
N ALA A 65 8.50 -16.92 13.74
CA ALA A 65 9.95 -16.84 13.48
C ALA A 65 10.72 -18.11 13.93
N ASP A 66 10.21 -18.81 14.94
CA ASP A 66 10.77 -20.04 15.51
C ASP A 66 10.24 -21.32 14.84
N THR A 67 9.26 -21.20 13.93
CA THR A 67 8.74 -22.37 13.20
C THR A 67 9.83 -22.96 12.30
N LYS A 68 10.10 -24.25 12.47
CA LYS A 68 11.13 -24.93 11.67
C LYS A 68 10.69 -25.00 10.21
N LYS A 69 11.64 -24.81 9.29
CA LYS A 69 11.39 -24.95 7.85
C LYS A 69 10.80 -26.32 7.48
N SER A 70 11.19 -27.38 8.20
CA SER A 70 10.62 -28.73 8.05
C SER A 70 9.13 -28.77 8.33
N ASP A 71 8.68 -28.04 9.34
CA ASP A 71 7.29 -28.09 9.82
C ASP A 71 6.38 -27.32 8.85
N ILE A 72 6.91 -26.23 8.27
CA ILE A 72 6.25 -25.50 7.17
C ILE A 72 6.13 -26.40 5.94
N GLY A 73 7.21 -27.06 5.54
CA GLY A 73 7.19 -28.00 4.41
C GLY A 73 6.18 -29.12 4.62
N LYS A 74 6.18 -29.73 5.81
CA LYS A 74 5.21 -30.76 6.19
C LYS A 74 3.77 -30.24 6.12
N TYR A 75 3.49 -29.05 6.63
CA TYR A 75 2.15 -28.46 6.59
C TYR A 75 1.59 -28.36 5.17
N PHE A 76 2.39 -27.86 4.21
CA PHE A 76 1.95 -27.77 2.82
C PHE A 76 1.83 -29.14 2.13
N THR A 77 2.70 -30.10 2.45
CA THR A 77 2.56 -31.49 1.97
C THR A 77 1.29 -32.15 2.51
N ASP A 78 0.92 -31.90 3.76
CA ASP A 78 -0.32 -32.42 4.36
C ASP A 78 -1.56 -31.82 3.67
N ILE A 79 -1.54 -30.52 3.32
CA ILE A 79 -2.59 -29.88 2.52
C ILE A 79 -2.70 -30.53 1.14
N GLU A 80 -1.58 -30.69 0.43
CA GLU A 80 -1.54 -31.34 -0.89
C GLU A 80 -2.16 -32.74 -0.84
N THR A 81 -1.73 -33.54 0.15
CA THR A 81 -2.23 -34.91 0.36
C THR A 81 -3.74 -34.92 0.61
N THR A 82 -4.22 -33.99 1.44
CA THR A 82 -5.66 -33.85 1.73
C THR A 82 -6.45 -33.47 0.48
N MET A 83 -5.97 -32.50 -0.30
CA MET A 83 -6.63 -32.04 -1.53
C MET A 83 -6.71 -33.17 -2.57
N ASN A 84 -5.63 -33.93 -2.75
CA ASN A 84 -5.62 -35.08 -3.65
C ASN A 84 -6.60 -36.18 -3.18
N THR A 85 -6.66 -36.43 -1.87
CA THR A 85 -7.58 -37.40 -1.28
C THR A 85 -9.04 -36.98 -1.49
N VAL A 86 -9.36 -35.72 -1.22
CA VAL A 86 -10.71 -35.16 -1.44
C VAL A 86 -11.08 -35.23 -2.92
N LYS A 87 -10.18 -34.81 -3.82
CA LYS A 87 -10.39 -34.88 -5.27
C LYS A 87 -10.75 -36.30 -5.71
N LYS A 88 -9.98 -37.30 -5.27
CA LYS A 88 -10.24 -38.70 -5.61
C LYS A 88 -11.61 -39.17 -5.11
N LYS A 89 -11.94 -38.91 -3.83
CA LYS A 89 -13.26 -39.25 -3.27
C LYS A 89 -14.40 -38.58 -4.02
N LEU A 90 -14.23 -37.31 -4.41
CA LEU A 90 -15.24 -36.58 -5.16
C LEU A 90 -15.45 -37.19 -6.56
N GLN A 91 -14.37 -37.58 -7.23
CA GLN A 91 -14.42 -38.27 -8.52
C GLN A 91 -15.13 -39.63 -8.39
N ASP A 92 -14.83 -40.40 -7.34
CA ASP A 92 -15.49 -41.68 -7.07
C ASP A 92 -16.99 -41.50 -6.81
N GLU A 93 -17.38 -40.51 -6.00
CA GLU A 93 -18.80 -40.21 -5.73
C GLU A 93 -19.54 -39.70 -6.97
N VAL A 94 -18.90 -38.89 -7.81
CA VAL A 94 -19.46 -38.46 -9.09
C VAL A 94 -19.61 -39.64 -10.05
N ALA A 95 -18.64 -40.56 -10.11
CA ALA A 95 -18.76 -41.75 -10.95
C ALA A 95 -19.87 -42.69 -10.47
N LYS A 96 -20.04 -42.83 -9.15
CA LYS A 96 -21.06 -43.68 -8.53
C LYS A 96 -22.48 -43.12 -8.67
N ASN A 97 -22.65 -41.82 -8.48
CA ASN A 97 -23.97 -41.18 -8.39
C ASN A 97 -24.28 -40.26 -9.58
N GLY A 98 -23.37 -40.13 -10.54
CA GLY A 98 -23.44 -39.17 -11.67
C GLY A 98 -24.55 -39.40 -12.68
N ASN A 99 -25.36 -40.45 -12.53
CA ASN A 99 -26.61 -40.64 -13.26
C ASN A 99 -27.73 -39.76 -12.66
N TYR A 100 -27.45 -38.50 -12.40
CA TYR A 100 -28.49 -37.53 -12.13
C TYR A 100 -29.30 -37.35 -13.41
N TYR A 101 -30.59 -37.66 -13.34
CA TYR A 101 -31.54 -37.27 -14.39
C TYR A 101 -31.38 -35.75 -14.57
N LYS A 102 -30.91 -35.34 -15.75
CA LYS A 102 -31.00 -33.94 -16.16
C LYS A 102 -32.48 -33.66 -16.38
N THR A 103 -33.12 -33.02 -15.40
CA THR A 103 -34.41 -32.35 -15.61
C THR A 103 -34.27 -31.23 -16.63
#